data_AF-A0A645A209-F1
#
_entry.id   AF-A0A645A209-F1
#
_cell.length_a   1.000
_cell.length_b   1.000
_cell.length_c   1.000
_cell.angle_alpha   90.00
_cell.angle_beta   90.00
_cell.angle_gamma   90.00
#
_symmetry.space_group_name_H-M   'P 1'
#
loop_
_entity.id
_entity.type
_entity.pdbx_description
1 polymer ?
#
loop_
_entity_poly.entity_id
_entity_poly.type
_entity_poly.pdbx_seq_one_letter_code
_entity_poly.pdbx_strand_id
1 'polypeptide(L)'
;MKMNNVDKAQYIWRGGASMGLKNCPECGRLFVDNASGLCPACYAKVEEDEFSVVEYLRNTKKASLQEIHEATGVKESIIMRMLRRGRLFSDFDVTYPCESCGAPINEGRLCSRCSKGFLDQVKPMGQQAWQSPERKESYKSHEKMYSNKVNKD
;
A
#
# COMPACT_ATOMS: atom_id res chain seq x y z
N MET A 1 -48.83 -2.16 10.94
CA MET A 1 -48.53 -2.08 9.49
C MET A 1 -47.40 -3.06 9.19
N LYS A 2 -47.66 -4.05 8.33
CA LYS A 2 -46.71 -5.11 7.98
C LYS A 2 -45.76 -4.54 6.92
N MET A 3 -44.47 -4.43 7.25
CA MET A 3 -43.43 -4.05 6.28
C MET A 3 -43.23 -5.20 5.28
N ASN A 4 -43.20 -4.85 3.99
CA ASN A 4 -43.10 -5.79 2.88
C ASN A 4 -41.69 -6.41 2.79
N ASN A 5 -41.67 -7.66 2.32
CA ASN A 5 -40.52 -8.57 2.38
C ASN A 5 -39.49 -8.37 1.25
N VAL A 6 -39.48 -7.18 0.61
CA VAL A 6 -38.65 -6.92 -0.59
C VAL A 6 -37.41 -6.08 -0.28
N ASP A 7 -37.36 -5.42 0.89
CA ASP A 7 -36.27 -4.51 1.26
C ASP A 7 -35.21 -5.14 2.19
N LYS A 8 -35.27 -6.46 2.42
CA LYS A 8 -34.31 -7.19 3.29
C LYS A 8 -33.08 -7.75 2.59
N ALA A 9 -32.91 -7.49 1.28
CA ALA A 9 -31.77 -8.00 0.52
C ALA A 9 -30.53 -7.08 0.53
N GLN A 10 -30.48 -6.08 1.41
CA GLN A 10 -29.33 -5.16 1.52
C GLN A 10 -28.28 -5.53 2.57
N TYR A 11 -28.47 -6.61 3.33
CA TYR A 11 -27.50 -7.03 4.33
C TYR A 11 -27.20 -8.52 4.19
N ILE A 12 -25.96 -8.79 3.77
CA ILE A 12 -25.03 -9.90 4.05
C ILE A 12 -24.26 -10.24 2.75
N TRP A 13 -23.25 -9.44 2.40
CA TRP A 13 -22.19 -9.82 1.44
C TRP A 13 -20.86 -9.18 1.86
N ARG A 14 -20.28 -9.69 2.96
CA ARG A 14 -18.83 -9.57 3.16
C ARG A 14 -18.17 -10.62 2.27
N GLY A 15 -17.70 -10.23 1.08
CA GLY A 15 -16.79 -11.04 0.26
C GLY A 15 -17.21 -11.37 -1.17
N GLY A 16 -17.79 -10.43 -1.92
CA GLY A 16 -18.15 -10.62 -3.33
C GLY A 16 -17.49 -9.61 -4.23
N ALA A 17 -16.57 -10.06 -5.08
CA ALA A 17 -16.14 -9.28 -6.22
C ALA A 17 -17.37 -8.93 -7.05
N SER A 18 -17.68 -7.63 -7.16
CA SER A 18 -18.69 -7.16 -8.09
C SER A 18 -18.14 -7.39 -9.50
N MET A 19 -18.80 -8.25 -10.28
CA MET A 19 -18.56 -8.40 -11.72
C MET A 19 -19.11 -7.17 -12.45
N GLY A 20 -18.65 -5.99 -12.08
CA GLY A 20 -19.02 -4.72 -12.71
C GLY A 20 -18.23 -4.53 -14.00
N LEU A 21 -18.82 -3.87 -15.00
CA LEU A 21 -18.06 -3.40 -16.15
C LEU A 21 -17.42 -2.05 -15.80
N LYS A 22 -16.15 -1.87 -16.17
CA LYS A 22 -15.41 -0.61 -16.00
C LYS A 22 -14.68 -0.26 -17.29
N ASN A 23 -14.31 1.01 -17.42
CA ASN A 23 -13.42 1.46 -18.49
C ASN A 23 -11.99 1.39 -17.99
N CYS A 24 -11.10 0.83 -18.80
CA CYS A 24 -9.68 0.73 -18.48
C CYS A 24 -9.07 2.14 -18.38
N PRO A 25 -8.37 2.50 -17.29
CA PRO A 25 -7.77 3.83 -17.14
C PRO A 25 -6.63 4.11 -18.14
N GLU A 26 -6.01 3.06 -18.69
CA GLU A 26 -4.87 3.21 -19.62
C GLU A 26 -5.30 3.34 -21.09
N CYS A 27 -6.35 2.62 -21.51
CA CYS A 27 -6.77 2.58 -22.93
C CYS A 27 -8.24 2.90 -23.18
N GLY A 28 -9.04 3.14 -22.13
CA GLY A 28 -10.46 3.47 -22.23
C GLY A 28 -11.39 2.30 -22.59
N ARG A 29 -10.86 1.11 -22.90
CA ARG A 29 -11.68 -0.06 -23.28
C ARG A 29 -12.53 -0.56 -22.11
N LEU A 30 -13.78 -0.92 -22.41
CA LEU A 30 -14.65 -1.64 -21.48
C LEU A 30 -14.08 -3.02 -21.16
N PHE A 31 -14.06 -3.38 -19.89
CA PHE A 31 -13.64 -4.69 -19.40
C PHE A 31 -14.42 -5.07 -18.14
N VAL A 32 -14.43 -6.36 -17.81
CA VAL A 32 -14.96 -6.86 -16.54
C VAL A 32 -13.98 -6.52 -15.42
N ASP A 33 -14.48 -5.82 -14.39
CA ASP A 33 -13.70 -5.42 -13.23
C ASP A 33 -12.99 -6.61 -12.61
N ASN A 34 -11.74 -6.39 -12.27
CA ASN A 34 -10.83 -7.40 -11.76
C ASN A 34 -9.91 -6.78 -10.70
N ALA A 35 -9.15 -7.62 -10.01
CA ALA A 35 -8.24 -7.15 -8.97
C ALA A 35 -7.13 -6.22 -9.50
N SER A 36 -6.77 -6.30 -10.79
CA SER A 36 -5.74 -5.46 -11.38
C SER A 36 -6.23 -4.07 -11.76
N GLY A 37 -7.56 -3.87 -11.89
CA GLY A 37 -8.16 -2.61 -12.31
C GLY A 37 -7.81 -2.21 -13.75
N LEU A 38 -7.25 -3.14 -14.54
CA LEU A 38 -6.83 -2.94 -15.93
C LEU A 38 -7.47 -3.99 -16.83
N CYS A 39 -7.74 -3.62 -18.07
CA CYS A 39 -8.17 -4.61 -19.06
C CYS A 39 -7.04 -5.64 -19.32
N PRO A 40 -7.37 -6.87 -19.74
CA PRO A 40 -6.37 -7.93 -19.94
C PRO A 40 -5.21 -7.53 -20.86
N ALA A 41 -5.49 -6.77 -21.91
CA ALA A 41 -4.48 -6.30 -22.85
C ALA A 41 -3.49 -5.30 -22.23
N CYS A 42 -3.98 -4.35 -21.41
CA CYS A 42 -3.10 -3.42 -20.71
C CYS A 42 -2.34 -4.11 -19.58
N TYR A 43 -2.98 -5.07 -18.91
CA TYR A 43 -2.32 -5.85 -17.88
C TYR A 43 -1.16 -6.68 -18.45
N ALA A 44 -1.36 -7.37 -19.57
CA ALA A 44 -0.29 -8.12 -20.26
C ALA A 44 0.89 -7.22 -20.66
N LYS A 45 0.63 -6.02 -21.19
CA LYS A 45 1.69 -5.04 -21.49
C LYS A 45 2.49 -4.63 -20.26
N VAL A 46 1.82 -4.43 -19.13
CA VAL A 46 2.52 -4.14 -17.87
C VAL A 46 3.40 -5.32 -17.47
N GLU A 47 2.96 -6.56 -17.65
CA GLU A 47 3.79 -7.74 -17.36
C GLU A 47 5.02 -7.83 -18.30
N GLU A 48 4.87 -7.50 -19.58
CA GLU A 48 5.99 -7.39 -20.53
C GLU A 48 6.98 -6.28 -20.14
N ASP A 49 6.48 -5.11 -19.75
CA ASP A 49 7.28 -3.99 -19.24
C ASP A 49 8.01 -4.38 -17.95
N GLU A 50 7.33 -5.09 -17.04
CA GLU A 50 7.94 -5.58 -15.79
C GLU A 50 9.07 -6.57 -16.09
N PHE A 51 8.87 -7.45 -17.08
CA PHE A 51 9.88 -8.43 -17.49
C PHE A 51 11.12 -7.75 -18.09
N SER A 52 10.95 -6.78 -18.98
CA SER A 52 12.08 -6.08 -19.62
C SER A 52 12.94 -5.31 -18.61
N VAL A 53 12.32 -4.68 -17.61
CA VAL A 53 13.01 -4.01 -16.51
C VAL A 53 13.82 -4.99 -15.67
N VAL A 54 13.26 -6.16 -15.34
CA VAL A 54 13.98 -7.19 -14.57
C VAL A 54 15.16 -7.75 -15.38
N GLU A 55 14.98 -7.99 -16.68
CA GLU A 55 16.04 -8.46 -17.56
C GLU A 55 17.21 -7.48 -17.64
N TYR A 56 16.91 -6.18 -17.78
CA TYR A 56 17.93 -5.14 -17.74
C TYR A 56 18.68 -5.12 -16.40
N LEU A 57 17.95 -5.15 -15.28
CA LEU A 57 18.54 -5.10 -13.94
C LEU A 57 19.41 -6.33 -13.61
N ARG A 58 19.10 -7.50 -14.18
CA ARG A 58 19.95 -8.70 -14.02
C ARG A 58 21.36 -8.51 -14.56
N ASN A 59 21.52 -7.74 -15.62
CA ASN A 59 22.83 -7.51 -16.25
C ASN A 59 23.61 -6.39 -15.57
N THR A 60 22.96 -5.26 -15.26
CA THR A 60 23.64 -4.06 -14.73
C THR A 60 23.81 -4.12 -13.21
N LYS A 61 22.89 -4.77 -12.48
CA LYS A 61 22.78 -4.85 -11.01
C LYS A 61 22.58 -3.53 -10.27
N LYS A 62 23.03 -2.41 -10.85
CA LYS A 62 22.87 -1.06 -10.31
C LYS A 62 22.40 -0.13 -11.43
N ALA A 63 21.31 0.59 -11.23
CA ALA A 63 20.80 1.52 -12.23
C ALA A 63 19.97 2.64 -11.59
N SER A 64 19.98 3.83 -12.20
CA SER A 64 19.04 4.90 -11.84
C SER A 64 17.68 4.71 -12.52
N LEU A 65 16.63 5.31 -11.95
CA LEU A 65 15.29 5.32 -12.58
C LEU A 65 15.33 5.81 -14.03
N GLN A 66 16.15 6.84 -14.32
CA GLN A 66 16.31 7.40 -15.66
C GLN A 66 17.02 6.44 -16.60
N GLU A 67 18.09 5.79 -16.16
CA GLU A 67 18.81 4.78 -16.96
C GLU A 67 17.89 3.61 -17.33
N ILE A 68 17.07 3.14 -16.39
CA ILE A 68 16.10 2.07 -16.66
C ILE A 68 15.08 2.54 -17.70
N HIS A 69 14.56 3.76 -17.57
CA HIS A 69 13.63 4.34 -18.52
C HIS A 69 14.23 4.43 -19.93
N GLU A 70 15.47 4.93 -20.04
CA GLU A 70 16.18 5.07 -21.31
C GLU A 70 16.50 3.71 -21.96
N ALA A 71 16.91 2.71 -21.16
CA ALA A 71 17.27 1.39 -21.67
C ALA A 71 16.06 0.54 -22.06
N THR A 72 14.98 0.60 -21.29
CA THR A 72 13.81 -0.29 -21.48
C THR A 72 12.68 0.37 -22.25
N GLY A 73 12.64 1.71 -22.32
CA GLY A 73 11.52 2.48 -22.86
C GLY A 73 10.26 2.48 -21.98
N VAL A 74 10.30 1.80 -20.84
CA VAL A 74 9.16 1.71 -19.91
C VAL A 74 8.99 3.04 -19.18
N LYS A 75 7.75 3.52 -19.05
CA LYS A 75 7.46 4.78 -18.35
C LYS A 75 7.95 4.76 -16.90
N GLU A 76 8.57 5.85 -16.45
CA GLU A 76 9.04 6.02 -15.05
C GLU A 76 7.93 5.73 -14.01
N SER A 77 6.67 6.06 -14.31
CA SER A 77 5.53 5.79 -13.42
C SER A 77 5.29 4.30 -13.16
N ILE A 78 5.58 3.45 -14.15
CA ILE A 78 5.45 1.99 -14.05
C ILE A 78 6.62 1.46 -13.23
N ILE A 79 7.85 1.89 -13.54
CA ILE A 79 9.06 1.50 -12.79
C ILE A 79 8.92 1.89 -11.30
N MET A 80 8.46 3.10 -11.01
CA MET A 80 8.16 3.55 -9.64
C MET A 80 7.05 2.73 -8.96
N ARG A 81 6.09 2.18 -9.70
CA ARG A 81 5.08 1.27 -9.16
C ARG A 81 5.68 -0.10 -8.83
N MET A 82 6.59 -0.61 -9.66
CA MET A 82 7.31 -1.86 -9.43
C MET A 82 8.18 -1.77 -8.18
N LEU A 83 8.94 -0.69 -8.06
CA LEU A 83 9.74 -0.38 -6.88
C LEU A 83 8.83 -0.35 -5.65
N ARG A 84 7.74 0.44 -5.64
CA ARG A 84 6.83 0.51 -4.48
C ARG A 84 6.18 -0.82 -4.07
N ARG A 85 5.99 -1.76 -5.01
CA ARG A 85 5.44 -3.10 -4.74
C ARG A 85 6.47 -4.07 -4.14
N GLY A 86 7.74 -3.70 -4.11
CA GLY A 86 8.80 -4.52 -3.57
C GLY A 86 9.27 -5.65 -4.48
N ARG A 87 8.95 -5.59 -5.78
CA ARG A 87 9.30 -6.64 -6.75
C ARG A 87 10.77 -6.60 -7.23
N LEU A 88 11.56 -5.59 -6.83
CA LEU A 88 12.92 -5.33 -7.33
C LEU A 88 14.01 -5.21 -6.25
N PHE A 89 13.67 -5.17 -4.95
CA PHE A 89 14.58 -4.68 -3.90
C PHE A 89 15.60 -5.68 -3.36
N SER A 90 15.45 -6.99 -3.57
CA SER A 90 16.35 -7.96 -2.93
C SER A 90 17.71 -8.09 -3.61
N ASP A 91 17.77 -7.89 -4.93
CA ASP A 91 18.94 -8.29 -5.73
C ASP A 91 19.58 -7.13 -6.53
N PHE A 92 18.94 -5.95 -6.55
CA PHE A 92 19.34 -4.83 -7.41
C PHE A 92 19.40 -3.50 -6.63
N ASP A 93 20.42 -2.70 -6.91
CA ASP A 93 20.63 -1.37 -6.31
C ASP A 93 20.06 -0.29 -7.24
N VAL A 94 18.77 0.02 -7.06
CA VAL A 94 18.06 0.99 -7.92
C VAL A 94 17.90 2.32 -7.20
N THR A 95 18.42 3.40 -7.79
CA THR A 95 18.29 4.75 -7.22
C THR A 95 17.15 5.54 -7.85
N TYR A 96 16.26 6.09 -7.03
CA TYR A 96 15.08 6.86 -7.45
C TYR A 96 14.81 8.03 -6.49
N PRO A 97 14.04 9.07 -6.90
CA PRO A 97 13.84 10.26 -6.07
C PRO A 97 12.85 10.05 -4.91
N CYS A 98 13.15 10.64 -3.76
CA CYS A 98 12.26 10.73 -2.60
C CYS A 98 10.99 11.51 -2.95
N GLU A 99 9.81 10.98 -2.59
CA GLU A 99 8.51 11.61 -2.92
C GLU A 99 8.31 12.99 -2.26
N SER A 100 9.03 13.28 -1.17
CA SER A 100 8.89 14.55 -0.44
C SER A 100 9.94 15.60 -0.82
N CYS A 101 11.19 15.21 -1.06
CA CYS A 101 12.30 16.16 -1.25
C CYS A 101 13.12 15.92 -2.52
N GLY A 102 12.83 14.88 -3.29
CA GLY A 102 13.56 14.53 -4.52
C GLY A 102 14.95 13.93 -4.29
N ALA A 103 15.44 13.83 -3.05
CA ALA A 103 16.75 13.22 -2.78
C ALA A 103 16.80 11.75 -3.25
N PRO A 104 17.94 11.29 -3.81
CA PRO A 104 18.09 9.91 -4.26
C PRO A 104 17.97 8.94 -3.07
N ILE A 105 17.15 7.91 -3.25
CA ILE A 105 16.91 6.82 -2.31
C ILE A 105 16.97 5.49 -3.06
N ASN A 106 17.34 4.43 -2.34
CA ASN A 106 17.39 3.07 -2.90
C ASN A 106 16.28 2.17 -2.32
N GLU A 107 15.66 2.60 -1.22
CA GLU A 107 14.62 1.85 -0.53
C GLU A 107 13.55 2.78 0.06
N GLY A 108 12.33 2.26 0.19
CA GLY A 108 11.20 2.98 0.77
C GLY A 108 10.61 4.06 -0.14
N ARG A 109 9.73 4.91 0.41
CA ARG A 109 9.14 6.06 -0.33
C ARG A 109 9.77 7.40 0.02
N LEU A 110 10.34 7.48 1.22
CA LEU A 110 10.87 8.69 1.80
C LEU A 110 12.31 8.43 2.25
N CYS A 111 13.18 9.41 2.06
CA CYS A 111 14.52 9.36 2.63
C CYS A 111 14.47 9.38 4.15
N SER A 112 15.55 8.95 4.79
CA SER A 112 15.67 8.90 6.26
C SER A 112 15.41 10.25 6.93
N ARG A 113 15.74 11.37 6.26
CA ARG A 113 15.47 12.73 6.72
C ARG A 113 13.96 13.05 6.71
N CYS A 114 13.29 12.84 5.59
CA CYS A 114 11.85 13.09 5.46
C CYS A 114 11.06 12.20 6.42
N SER A 115 11.37 10.91 6.48
CA SER A 115 10.70 9.95 7.38
C SER A 115 10.80 10.39 8.86
N LYS A 116 11.99 10.82 9.32
CA LYS A 116 12.17 11.36 10.67
C LYS A 116 11.36 12.64 10.91
N GLY A 117 11.38 13.58 9.96
CA GLY A 117 10.60 14.81 10.05
C GLY A 117 9.10 14.55 10.18
N PHE A 118 8.56 13.59 9.44
CA PHE A 118 7.16 13.16 9.59
C PHE A 118 6.88 12.54 10.96
N LEU A 119 7.74 11.64 11.44
CA LEU A 119 7.57 11.01 12.75
C LEU A 119 7.58 12.04 13.89
N ASP A 120 8.46 13.04 13.82
CA ASP A 120 8.58 14.07 14.85
C ASP A 120 7.35 15.00 14.89
N GLN A 121 6.67 15.22 13.77
CA GLN A 121 5.39 15.95 13.73
C GLN A 121 4.22 15.16 14.33
N VAL A 122 4.25 13.82 14.26
CA VAL A 122 3.16 12.95 14.74
C VAL A 122 3.29 12.60 16.23
N LYS A 123 4.53 12.50 16.75
CA LYS A 123 4.82 12.23 18.18
C LYS A 123 4.01 13.06 19.18
N PRO A 124 3.86 14.40 19.05
CA PRO A 124 3.11 15.19 20.02
C PRO A 124 1.61 14.84 20.08
N MET A 125 1.01 14.33 18.99
CA MET A 125 -0.40 13.91 18.97
C MET A 125 -0.63 12.55 19.64
N GLY A 126 0.30 11.62 19.49
CA GLY A 126 0.19 10.28 20.08
C GLY A 126 0.33 10.29 21.60
N GLN A 127 1.28 11.06 22.14
CA GLN A 127 1.55 11.06 23.58
C GLN A 127 0.37 11.57 24.42
N GLN A 128 -0.38 12.57 23.94
CA GLN A 128 -1.56 13.09 24.64
C GLN A 128 -2.70 12.05 24.71
N ALA A 129 -2.89 11.26 23.64
CA ALA A 129 -3.93 10.23 23.58
C ALA A 129 -3.63 9.00 24.47
N TRP A 130 -2.35 8.68 24.73
CA TRP A 130 -1.94 7.58 25.61
C TRP A 130 -1.79 7.98 27.09
N GLN A 131 -1.59 9.27 27.38
CA GLN A 131 -1.38 9.80 28.73
C GLN A 131 -2.68 10.19 29.45
N SER A 132 -3.87 10.08 28.82
CA SER A 132 -5.11 10.57 29.44
C SER A 132 -5.39 9.85 30.78
N PRO A 133 -5.77 10.57 31.85
CA PRO A 133 -6.04 9.99 33.16
C PRO A 133 -7.13 8.92 33.10
N GLU A 134 -8.16 9.14 32.28
CA GLU A 134 -9.32 8.25 32.12
C GLU A 134 -8.94 6.87 31.58
N ARG A 135 -7.96 6.80 30.67
CA ARG A 135 -7.50 5.52 30.09
C ARG A 135 -6.63 4.73 31.07
N LYS A 136 -5.80 5.41 31.86
CA LYS A 136 -4.99 4.79 32.93
C LYS A 136 -5.88 4.22 34.03
N GLU A 137 -6.93 4.93 34.42
CA GLU A 137 -7.91 4.48 35.42
C GLU A 137 -8.67 3.22 34.94
N SER A 138 -9.10 3.21 33.67
CA SER A 138 -9.75 2.05 33.05
C SER A 138 -8.85 0.81 33.01
N TYR A 139 -7.55 0.96 32.73
CA TYR A 139 -6.62 -0.17 32.73
C TYR A 139 -6.38 -0.72 34.15
N LYS A 140 -6.24 0.18 35.14
CA LYS A 140 -6.04 -0.16 36.55
C LYS A 140 -7.26 -0.84 37.18
N SER A 141 -8.47 -0.43 36.78
CA SER A 141 -9.72 -1.06 37.23
C SER A 141 -9.91 -2.44 36.61
N HIS A 142 -9.56 -2.61 35.33
CA HIS A 142 -9.63 -3.89 34.64
C HIS A 142 -8.62 -4.90 35.21
N GLU A 143 -7.39 -4.47 35.51
CA GLU A 143 -6.36 -5.32 36.14
C GLU A 143 -6.78 -5.81 37.55
N LYS A 144 -7.39 -4.93 38.37
CA LYS A 144 -7.94 -5.31 39.68
C LYS A 144 -9.09 -6.34 39.60
N MET A 145 -9.86 -6.35 38.51
CA MET A 145 -10.93 -7.35 38.31
C MET A 145 -10.38 -8.75 38.01
N TYR A 146 -9.20 -8.86 37.38
CA TYR A 146 -8.58 -10.16 37.09
C TYR A 146 -7.78 -10.72 38.27
N SER A 147 -7.09 -9.89 39.06
CA SER A 147 -6.36 -10.37 40.26
C SER A 147 -7.28 -10.84 41.40
N ASN A 148 -8.48 -10.28 41.53
CA ASN A 148 -9.44 -10.69 42.58
C ASN A 148 -10.14 -12.04 42.30
N LYS A 149 -9.94 -12.64 41.12
CA LYS A 149 -10.45 -13.98 40.79
C LYS A 149 -9.45 -15.12 41.03
N VAL A 150 -8.19 -14.80 41.31
CA VAL A 150 -7.11 -15.80 41.51
C VAL A 150 -6.87 -16.13 42.99
N ASN A 151 -7.29 -15.26 43.92
CA ASN A 151 -7.06 -15.44 45.36
C ASN A 151 -8.31 -15.91 46.13
N LYS A 152 -9.13 -16.78 45.53
CA LYS A 152 -10.31 -17.35 46.18
C LYS A 152 -10.36 -18.86 45.98
N ASP A 153 -9.34 -19.51 46.51
CA ASP A 153 -9.32 -20.92 46.92
C ASP A 153 -8.76 -21.00 48.34
#